data_AF-A0A924WZH2-F1
#
_entry.id   AF-A0A924WZH2-F1
#
_cell.length_a   1.000
_cell.length_b   1.000
_cell.length_c   1.000
_cell.angle_alpha   90.00
_cell.angle_beta   90.00
_cell.angle_gamma   90.00
#
_symmetry.space_group_name_H-M   'P 1'
#
loop_
_entity.id
_entity.type
_entity.pdbx_description
1 polymer ?
#
loop_
_entity_poly.entity_id
_entity_poly.type
_entity_poly.pdbx_seq_one_letter_code
_entity_poly.pdbx_strand_id
1 'polypeptide(L)' 'MQKRVNNIFDRIVNKGLIINKFKGGLLAKQMMQSAGLPSEVILRVLNKPQITRSSDWS' A
#
# COMPACT_ATOMS: atom_id res chain seq x y z
N MET A 1 18.73 -0.96 -9.54
CA MET A 1 18.00 -1.86 -8.62
C MET A 1 16.77 -1.20 -7.98
N GLN A 2 16.86 0.05 -7.51
CA GLN A 2 15.77 0.78 -6.84
C GLN A 2 14.45 0.89 -7.64
N LYS A 3 14.49 1.11 -8.97
CA LYS A 3 13.27 1.20 -9.80
C LYS A 3 12.36 -0.03 -9.72
N ARG A 4 12.91 -1.25 -9.59
CA ARG A 4 12.11 -2.49 -9.48
C ARG A 4 11.41 -2.60 -8.12
N VAL A 5 12.10 -2.21 -7.04
CA VAL A 5 11.57 -2.24 -5.68
C VAL A 5 10.42 -1.25 -5.53
N ASN A 6 10.61 -0.04 -6.05
CA ASN A 6 9.60 1.03 -6.10
C ASN A 6 8.32 0.58 -6.83
N ASN A 7 8.46 -0.13 -7.95
CA ASN A 7 7.33 -0.61 -8.75
C ASN A 7 6.54 -1.74 -8.07
N ILE A 8 7.23 -2.60 -7.29
CA ILE A 8 6.57 -3.64 -6.50
C ILE A 8 5.81 -3.02 -5.33
N PHE A 9 6.43 -2.07 -4.63
CA PHE A 9 5.81 -1.31 -3.55
C PHE A 9 4.51 -0.63 -4.02
N ASP A 10 4.57 0.08 -5.15
CA ASP A 10 3.41 0.75 -5.75
C ASP A 10 2.29 -0.21 -6.11
N ARG A 11 2.63 -1.39 -6.64
CA ARG A 11 1.64 -2.43 -6.92
C ARG A 11 0.93 -2.92 -5.68
N ILE A 12 1.65 -3.13 -4.58
CA ILE A 12 1.07 -3.64 -3.33
C ILE A 12 0.16 -2.58 -2.70
N VAL A 13 0.63 -1.33 -2.61
CA VAL A 13 -0.16 -0.21 -2.09
C VAL A 13 -1.45 -0.02 -2.89
N ASN A 14 -1.36 0.03 -4.22
CA ASN A 14 -2.53 0.22 -5.08
C ASN A 14 -3.51 -0.97 -5.00
N LYS A 15 -3.02 -2.20 -4.89
CA LYS A 15 -3.89 -3.37 -4.64
C LYS A 15 -4.62 -3.26 -3.31
N GLY A 16 -3.92 -2.88 -2.24
CA GLY A 16 -4.55 -2.70 -0.94
C GLY A 16 -5.55 -1.54 -0.90
N LEU A 17 -5.31 -0.45 -1.65
CA LEU A 17 -6.27 0.64 -1.85
C LEU A 17 -7.56 0.16 -2.53
N ILE A 18 -7.43 -0.66 -3.58
CA ILE A 18 -8.57 -1.25 -4.26
C ILE A 18 -9.39 -2.10 -3.27
N ILE A 19 -8.74 -2.96 -2.49
CA ILE A 19 -9.42 -3.81 -1.50
C ILE A 19 -10.12 -2.96 -0.42
N ASN A 20 -9.46 -1.91 0.08
CA ASN A 20 -10.02 -1.01 1.08
C ASN A 20 -11.29 -0.29 0.57
N LYS A 21 -11.30 0.13 -0.71
CA LYS A 21 -12.45 0.77 -1.37
C LYS A 21 -13.72 -0.09 -1.34
N PHE A 22 -13.58 -1.42 -1.36
CA PHE A 22 -14.70 -2.37 -1.33
C PHE A 22 -15.01 -2.89 0.10
N LYS A 23 -14.84 -2.05 1.14
CA LYS A 23 -15.03 -2.39 2.58
C LYS A 23 -14.08 -3.48 3.11
N GLY A 24 -13.03 -3.83 2.38
CA GLY A 24 -12.03 -4.82 2.75
C GLY A 24 -10.87 -4.28 3.59
N GLY A 25 -11.07 -3.28 4.46
CA GLY A 25 -9.97 -2.60 5.16
C GLY A 25 -9.06 -3.54 5.97
N LEU A 26 -9.63 -4.55 6.63
CA LEU A 26 -8.86 -5.57 7.35
C LEU A 26 -8.02 -6.44 6.40
N LEU A 27 -8.61 -6.86 5.28
CA LEU A 27 -7.93 -7.66 4.24
C LEU A 27 -6.81 -6.86 3.57
N ALA A 28 -7.05 -5.57 3.30
CA ALA A 28 -6.05 -4.66 2.75
C ALA A 28 -4.86 -4.51 3.71
N LYS A 29 -5.11 -4.35 5.02
CA LYS A 29 -4.08 -4.29 6.05
C LYS A 29 -3.26 -5.59 6.08
N GLN A 30 -3.91 -6.74 6.13
CA GLN A 30 -3.25 -8.05 6.17
C GLN A 30 -2.39 -8.28 4.93
N MET A 31 -2.90 -7.96 3.73
CA MET A 31 -2.12 -8.06 2.50
C MET A 31 -0.84 -7.21 2.55
N MET A 32 -0.95 -5.94 2.93
CA MET A 32 0.21 -5.05 2.96
C MET A 32 1.22 -5.48 4.04
N GLN A 33 0.75 -5.99 5.19
CA GLN A 33 1.61 -6.55 6.24
C GLN A 33 2.34 -7.80 5.77
N SER A 34 1.64 -8.75 5.12
CA SER A 34 2.24 -9.96 4.56
C SER A 34 3.26 -9.66 3.45
N ALA A 35 3.11 -8.52 2.78
CA ALA A 35 4.05 -8.04 1.78
C ALA A 35 5.24 -7.26 2.36
N GLY A 36 5.31 -7.10 3.69
CA GLY A 36 6.42 -6.48 4.39
C GLY A 36 6.38 -4.94 4.42
N LEU A 37 5.23 -4.31 4.17
CA LEU A 37 5.14 -2.85 4.27
C LEU A 37 5.21 -2.38 5.73
N PRO A 38 5.87 -1.24 6.00
CA PRO A 38 5.87 -0.63 7.33
C PRO A 38 4.45 -0.27 7.78
N SER A 39 4.16 -0.48 9.06
CA SER A 39 2.83 -0.22 9.63
C SER A 39 2.37 1.24 9.44
N GLU A 40 3.29 2.20 9.46
CA GLU A 40 3.04 3.62 9.25
C GLU A 40 2.53 3.91 7.82
N VAL A 41 3.15 3.27 6.83
CA VAL A 41 2.72 3.34 5.43
C VAL A 41 1.31 2.78 5.28
N ILE A 42 1.06 1.60 5.85
CA ILE A 42 -0.23 0.92 5.78
C ILE A 42 -1.34 1.78 6.37
N LEU A 43 -1.14 2.32 7.58
CA LEU A 43 -2.11 3.18 8.24
C LEU A 43 -2.40 4.44 7.42
N ARG A 44 -1.36 5.05 6.84
CA ARG A 44 -1.51 6.26 6.03
C ARG A 44 -2.26 5.99 4.72
N VAL A 45 -1.98 4.86 4.06
CA VAL A 45 -2.68 4.40 2.84
C VAL A 45 -4.15 4.09 3.13
N LEU A 46 -4.44 3.42 4.25
CA LEU A 46 -5.82 3.08 4.62
C LEU A 46 -6.64 4.29 5.07
N ASN A 47 -6.01 5.27 5.74
CA ASN A 47 -6.67 6.50 6.22
C ASN A 47 -6.81 7.58 5.14
N LYS A 48 -5.96 7.59 4.12
CA LYS A 48 -6.02 8.51 2.97
C LYS A 48 -6.03 7.71 1.68
N PRO A 49 -7.20 7.19 1.23
CA PRO A 49 -7.30 6.37 0.04
C PRO A 49 -7.18 7.23 -1.23
N GLN A 50 -5.95 7.62 -1.55
CA GLN A 50 -5.57 8.31 -2.78
C GLN A 50 -4.41 7.55 -3.42
N ILE A 51 -4.39 7.52 -4.76
CA ILE A 51 -3.36 6.80 -5.53
C ILE A 51 -1.99 7.25 -5.01
N THR A 52 -1.24 6.31 -4.44
CA THR A 52 0.05 6.59 -3.81
C THR A 52 1.17 6.00 -4.67
N ARG A 53 2.22 6.78 -4.86
CA ARG A 53 3.43 6.40 -5.59
C ARG A 53 4.58 6.27 -4.61
N SER A 54 5.57 5.47 -4.96
CA SER A 54 6.78 5.19 -4.18
C SER A 54 7.60 6.46 -3.95
N SER A 55 7.49 7.42 -4.88
CA SER A 55 8.02 8.78 -4.76
C SER A 55 7.37 9.63 -3.67
N ASP A 56 6.20 9.25 -3.16
CA ASP A 56 5.53 9.97 -2.06
C ASP A 56 6.14 9.62 -0.69
N TRP A 57 7.11 8.71 -0.66
CA TRP A 57 7.75 8.16 0.54
C TRP A 57 9.28 8.32 0.55
N SER A 58 9.86 8.81 -0.55
CA SER A 58 11.30 9.07 -0.71
C SER A 58 11.72 10.41 -0.11
#